data_AF-A0A9E3EM93-F1
#
_entry.id   AF-A0A9E3EM93-F1
#
_cell.length_a   1.000
_cell.length_b   1.000
_cell.length_c   1.000
_cell.angle_alpha   90.00
_cell.angle_beta   90.00
_cell.angle_gamma   90.00
#
_symmetry.space_group_name_H-M   'P 1'
#
loop_
_entity.id
_entity.type
_entity.pdbx_description
1 polymer ?
#
loop_
_entity_poly.entity_id
_entity_poly.type
_entity_poly.pdbx_seq_one_letter_code
_entity_poly.pdbx_strand_id
1 'polypeptide(L)'
;MASESNLLDVWNQLALGARMAFGQQWMGLAAGGLPCGSSILNDQEQIIALGRNHVYDLPEKVDIPTTSPLQYTRVAHAEINALALVPSNREPELLTLWTTQHPCIMCAAALRFIGIGKVCYIADDPSDVSPLTDIIASRGDIPYEASGDRLWWTVSNLLFLYNSAVKQGEDASNLQKNRDRYPELVQLTLQIAKDDPLGQSARAGIELPQALLPYYPAILQTASKFDL
;
A
#
# COMPACT_ATOMS: atom_id res chain seq x y z
N MET A 1 -3.79 -27.14 -4.54
CA MET A 1 -5.14 -27.47 -4.03
C MET A 1 -5.37 -26.99 -2.60
N ALA A 2 -4.81 -27.60 -1.53
CA ALA A 2 -5.09 -27.17 -0.15
C ALA A 2 -4.49 -25.81 0.27
N SER A 3 -3.36 -25.40 -0.33
CA SER A 3 -2.74 -24.09 -0.09
C SER A 3 -3.38 -22.95 -0.91
N GLU A 4 -3.96 -23.28 -2.07
CA GLU A 4 -4.57 -22.29 -2.98
C GLU A 4 -5.96 -21.85 -2.49
N SER A 5 -6.75 -22.77 -1.92
CA SER A 5 -8.03 -22.43 -1.30
C SER A 5 -7.82 -21.45 -0.13
N ASN A 6 -6.76 -21.66 0.67
CA ASN A 6 -6.50 -20.83 1.85
C ASN A 6 -6.21 -19.35 1.51
N LEU A 7 -5.38 -19.05 0.49
CA LEU A 7 -5.05 -17.65 0.16
C LEU A 7 -6.27 -16.85 -0.33
N LEU A 8 -7.08 -17.43 -1.22
CA LEU A 8 -8.28 -16.76 -1.73
C LEU A 8 -9.32 -16.58 -0.62
N ASP A 9 -9.45 -17.55 0.29
CA ASP A 9 -10.35 -17.46 1.44
C ASP A 9 -9.93 -16.32 2.38
N VAL A 10 -8.65 -16.24 2.77
CA VAL A 10 -8.16 -15.16 3.65
C VAL A 10 -8.15 -13.79 2.96
N TRP A 11 -7.97 -13.73 1.64
CA TRP A 11 -8.18 -12.50 0.87
C TRP A 11 -9.63 -12.05 0.91
N ASN A 12 -10.58 -12.98 0.75
CA ASN A 12 -12.00 -12.66 0.75
C ASN A 12 -12.52 -12.22 2.13
N GLN A 13 -11.80 -12.57 3.21
CA GLN A 13 -12.08 -12.14 4.58
C GLN A 13 -11.56 -10.73 4.91
N LEU A 14 -10.65 -10.17 4.12
CA LEU A 14 -10.22 -8.79 4.30
C LEU A 14 -11.41 -7.83 4.19
N ALA A 15 -11.40 -6.80 5.05
CA ALA A 15 -12.32 -5.68 4.94
C ALA A 15 -12.31 -5.10 3.51
N LEU A 16 -13.47 -4.63 3.04
CA LEU A 16 -13.58 -4.11 1.67
C LEU A 16 -12.53 -3.01 1.40
N GLY A 17 -12.34 -2.08 2.33
CA GLY A 17 -11.37 -1.01 2.18
C GLY A 17 -9.91 -1.49 2.07
N ALA A 18 -9.54 -2.55 2.81
CA ALA A 18 -8.23 -3.18 2.68
C ALA A 18 -8.02 -3.80 1.29
N ARG A 19 -9.01 -4.54 0.77
CA ARG A 19 -8.94 -5.11 -0.59
C ARG A 19 -8.82 -4.02 -1.66
N MET A 20 -9.56 -2.93 -1.50
CA MET A 20 -9.50 -1.80 -2.44
C MET A 20 -8.14 -1.09 -2.39
N ALA A 21 -7.57 -0.90 -1.19
CA ALA A 21 -6.24 -0.33 -1.03
C ALA A 21 -5.17 -1.23 -1.66
N PHE A 22 -5.24 -2.56 -1.48
CA PHE A 22 -4.36 -3.50 -2.17
C PHE A 22 -4.51 -3.46 -3.70
N GLY A 23 -5.75 -3.33 -4.21
CA GLY A 23 -5.99 -3.14 -5.64
C GLY A 23 -5.27 -1.90 -6.20
N GLN A 24 -5.32 -0.79 -5.47
CA GLN A 24 -4.60 0.43 -5.83
C GLN A 24 -3.07 0.26 -5.75
N GLN A 25 -2.57 -0.43 -4.72
CA GLN A 25 -1.15 -0.78 -4.61
C GLN A 25 -0.69 -1.65 -5.79
N TRP A 26 -1.50 -2.63 -6.19
CA TRP A 26 -1.24 -3.51 -7.33
C TRP A 26 -1.20 -2.75 -8.66
N MET A 27 -2.10 -1.79 -8.86
CA MET A 27 -2.06 -0.88 -10.01
C MET A 27 -0.78 -0.01 -10.02
N GLY A 28 -0.34 0.46 -8.85
CA GLY A 28 0.93 1.20 -8.71
C GLY A 28 2.15 0.34 -9.05
N LEU A 29 2.12 -0.94 -8.70
CA LEU A 29 3.11 -1.93 -9.11
C LEU A 29 3.13 -2.10 -10.63
N ALA A 30 1.95 -2.32 -11.26
CA ALA A 30 1.82 -2.46 -12.71
C ALA A 30 2.36 -1.26 -13.49
N ALA A 31 2.14 -0.05 -12.96
CA ALA A 31 2.64 1.21 -13.53
C ALA A 31 4.18 1.36 -13.45
N GLY A 32 4.85 0.55 -12.62
CA GLY A 32 6.29 0.64 -12.35
C GLY A 32 6.66 1.77 -11.38
N GLY A 33 5.69 2.34 -10.66
CA GLY A 33 5.87 3.40 -9.66
C GLY A 33 6.26 2.86 -8.28
N LEU A 34 5.98 3.62 -7.22
CA LEU A 34 6.07 3.14 -5.84
C LEU A 34 4.73 2.49 -5.45
N PRO A 35 4.67 1.19 -5.14
CA PRO A 35 3.40 0.54 -4.84
C PRO A 35 2.88 0.93 -3.46
N CYS A 36 1.98 1.91 -3.42
CA CYS A 36 1.13 2.22 -2.27
C CYS A 36 -0.29 2.47 -2.77
N GLY A 37 -1.28 2.06 -1.99
CA GLY A 37 -2.69 2.25 -2.31
C GLY A 37 -3.52 2.62 -1.09
N SER A 38 -4.62 3.33 -1.35
CA SER A 38 -5.56 3.76 -0.34
C SER A 38 -6.99 3.72 -0.87
N SER A 39 -7.95 3.55 0.03
CA SER A 39 -9.38 3.69 -0.25
C SER A 39 -10.05 4.46 0.88
N ILE A 40 -11.15 5.15 0.58
CA ILE A 40 -11.97 5.86 1.56
C ILE A 40 -13.38 5.30 1.46
N LEU A 41 -13.89 4.81 2.59
CA LEU A 41 -15.25 4.30 2.74
C LEU A 41 -16.05 5.22 3.65
N ASN A 42 -17.37 5.28 3.46
CA ASN A 42 -18.28 5.86 4.45
C ASN A 42 -18.68 4.82 5.52
N ASP A 43 -19.52 5.25 6.46
CA ASP A 43 -20.08 4.46 7.56
C ASP A 43 -21.01 3.32 7.10
N GLN A 44 -21.48 3.32 5.84
CA GLN A 44 -22.20 2.20 5.22
C GLN A 44 -21.29 1.29 4.38
N GLU A 45 -19.98 1.35 4.57
CA GLU A 45 -18.96 0.58 3.84
C GLU A 45 -18.98 0.80 2.31
N GLN A 46 -19.49 1.93 1.84
CA GLN A 46 -19.49 2.29 0.42
C GLN A 46 -18.20 3.02 0.06
N ILE A 47 -17.62 2.65 -1.07
CA ILE A 47 -16.39 3.27 -1.59
C ILE A 47 -16.72 4.70 -2.04
N ILE A 48 -16.08 5.69 -1.40
CA ILE A 48 -16.17 7.10 -1.74
C ILE A 48 -15.05 7.50 -2.71
N ALA A 49 -13.83 7.05 -2.43
CA ALA A 49 -12.67 7.38 -3.22
C ALA A 49 -11.60 6.28 -3.17
N LEU A 50 -10.77 6.22 -4.21
CA LEU A 50 -9.62 5.34 -4.33
C LEU A 50 -8.41 6.16 -4.74
N GLY A 51 -7.23 5.83 -4.23
CA GLY A 51 -6.00 6.51 -4.59
C GLY A 51 -4.81 5.57 -4.59
N ARG A 52 -3.85 5.80 -5.49
CA ARG A 52 -2.54 5.15 -5.47
C ARG A 52 -1.44 6.20 -5.53
N ASN A 53 -0.22 5.79 -5.21
CA ASN A 53 0.93 6.66 -5.39
C ASN A 53 1.17 6.91 -6.89
N HIS A 54 1.39 8.18 -7.25
CA HIS A 54 1.65 8.67 -8.61
C HIS A 54 2.92 9.54 -8.68
N VAL A 55 3.77 9.53 -7.64
CA VAL A 55 4.97 10.41 -7.54
C VAL A 55 5.94 10.16 -8.70
N TYR A 56 6.05 8.90 -9.13
CA TYR A 56 7.00 8.47 -10.17
C TYR A 56 6.34 8.12 -11.51
N ASP A 57 5.04 8.43 -11.67
CA ASP A 57 4.31 8.17 -12.90
C ASP A 57 4.60 9.30 -13.90
N LEU A 58 5.48 9.05 -14.88
CA LEU A 58 5.86 10.05 -15.88
C LEU A 58 4.64 10.55 -16.69
N PRO A 59 4.50 11.87 -16.92
CA PRO A 59 3.39 12.44 -17.69
C PRO A 59 3.31 11.96 -19.15
N GLU A 60 4.45 11.58 -19.73
CA GLU A 60 4.62 11.26 -21.16
C GLU A 60 3.97 9.93 -21.59
N LYS A 61 3.33 9.20 -20.66
CA LYS A 61 2.64 7.93 -20.95
C LYS A 61 1.13 8.03 -21.17
N VAL A 62 0.51 9.22 -21.13
CA VAL A 62 -0.93 9.36 -21.37
C VAL A 62 -1.26 10.72 -22.00
N ASP A 63 -2.07 10.72 -23.06
CA ASP A 63 -3.01 11.81 -23.34
C ASP A 63 -3.77 12.09 -22.04
N ILE A 64 -3.42 13.13 -21.28
CA ILE A 64 -3.98 13.34 -19.94
C ILE A 64 -5.44 13.82 -20.07
N PRO A 65 -6.48 12.99 -19.82
CA PRO A 65 -7.72 13.55 -19.33
C PRO A 65 -7.42 14.09 -17.92
N THR A 66 -8.18 15.10 -17.54
CA THR A 66 -8.24 15.84 -16.27
C THR A 66 -8.41 14.99 -14.99
N THR A 67 -7.92 13.75 -14.92
CA THR A 67 -8.31 12.73 -13.93
C THR A 67 -7.32 12.47 -12.80
N SER A 68 -6.09 13.03 -12.82
CA SER A 68 -5.15 12.92 -11.70
C SER A 68 -4.25 14.16 -11.58
N PRO A 69 -4.77 15.29 -11.05
CA PRO A 69 -4.09 16.60 -11.04
C PRO A 69 -2.78 16.63 -10.23
N LEU A 70 -2.53 15.62 -9.39
CA LEU A 70 -1.33 15.52 -8.56
C LEU A 70 -0.26 14.63 -9.17
N GLN A 71 -0.50 13.98 -10.32
CA GLN A 71 0.47 13.06 -10.92
C GLN A 71 1.84 13.69 -11.12
N TYR A 72 2.90 12.92 -10.89
CA TYR A 72 4.30 13.36 -11.04
C TYR A 72 4.68 14.58 -10.17
N THR A 73 3.99 14.74 -9.04
CA THR A 73 4.34 15.73 -8.02
C THR A 73 4.83 15.04 -6.75
N ARG A 74 5.51 15.81 -5.89
CA ARG A 74 5.97 15.31 -4.59
C ARG A 74 4.84 14.97 -3.61
N VAL A 75 3.63 15.45 -3.85
CA VAL A 75 2.46 15.25 -2.98
C VAL A 75 1.55 14.12 -3.46
N ALA A 76 1.89 13.45 -4.56
CA ALA A 76 1.06 12.45 -5.23
C ALA A 76 1.02 11.08 -4.51
N HIS A 77 0.91 11.09 -3.19
CA HIS A 77 0.79 9.89 -2.36
C HIS A 77 -0.61 9.29 -2.47
N ALA A 78 -0.74 8.00 -2.13
CA ALA A 78 -2.00 7.28 -2.26
C ALA A 78 -3.13 7.93 -1.44
N GLU A 79 -2.83 8.35 -0.21
CA GLU A 79 -3.79 8.98 0.70
C GLU A 79 -4.24 10.34 0.18
N ILE A 80 -3.31 11.15 -0.33
CA ILE A 80 -3.62 12.48 -0.87
C ILE A 80 -4.43 12.36 -2.16
N ASN A 81 -4.10 11.42 -3.04
CA ASN A 81 -4.87 11.16 -4.25
C ASN A 81 -6.28 10.66 -3.93
N ALA A 82 -6.46 9.83 -2.90
CA ALA A 82 -7.79 9.43 -2.43
C ALA A 82 -8.57 10.62 -1.86
N LEU A 83 -7.94 11.44 -1.00
CA LEU A 83 -8.56 12.65 -0.42
C LEU A 83 -8.98 13.66 -1.49
N ALA A 84 -8.18 13.85 -2.55
CA ALA A 84 -8.49 14.76 -3.65
C ALA A 84 -9.78 14.41 -4.41
N LEU A 85 -10.26 13.17 -4.28
CA LEU A 85 -11.50 12.69 -4.91
C LEU A 85 -12.70 12.71 -3.95
N VAL A 86 -12.51 13.07 -2.67
CA VAL A 86 -13.62 13.19 -1.71
C VAL A 86 -14.44 14.45 -2.03
N PRO A 87 -15.74 14.32 -2.34
CA PRO A 87 -16.58 15.48 -2.60
C PRO A 87 -16.76 16.37 -1.36
N SER A 88 -16.78 17.69 -1.55
CA SER A 88 -16.91 18.67 -0.45
C SER A 88 -18.25 18.64 0.30
N ASN A 89 -19.24 17.89 -0.20
CA ASN A 89 -20.53 17.69 0.47
C ASN A 89 -20.57 16.41 1.34
N ARG A 90 -19.43 15.74 1.54
CA ARG A 90 -19.27 14.64 2.48
C ARG A 90 -18.79 15.18 3.83
N GLU A 91 -19.26 14.56 4.90
CA GLU A 91 -18.80 14.76 6.28
C GLU A 91 -17.56 13.89 6.51
N PRO A 92 -16.33 14.45 6.51
CA PRO A 92 -15.10 13.65 6.59
C PRO A 92 -14.97 12.82 7.86
N GLU A 93 -15.58 13.27 8.96
CA GLU A 93 -15.63 12.59 10.25
C GLU A 93 -16.38 11.25 10.21
N LEU A 94 -17.21 11.02 9.19
CA LEU A 94 -17.91 9.75 8.95
C LEU A 94 -17.14 8.81 8.00
N LEU A 95 -15.95 9.23 7.53
CA LEU A 95 -15.16 8.48 6.57
C LEU A 95 -14.05 7.68 7.26
N THR A 96 -13.81 6.48 6.76
CA THR A 96 -12.65 5.64 7.12
C THR A 96 -11.69 5.55 5.94
N LEU A 97 -10.45 6.00 6.12
CA LEU A 97 -9.35 5.74 5.20
C LEU A 97 -8.77 4.35 5.49
N TRP A 98 -8.64 3.53 4.46
CA TRP A 98 -7.79 2.34 4.45
C TRP A 98 -6.55 2.62 3.61
N THR A 99 -5.36 2.26 4.09
CA THR A 99 -4.11 2.43 3.34
C THR A 99 -3.15 1.25 3.52
N THR A 100 -2.37 0.94 2.50
CA THR A 100 -1.44 -0.21 2.53
C THR A 100 -0.25 0.04 3.45
N GLN A 101 0.25 1.28 3.50
CA GLN A 101 1.33 1.69 4.39
C GLN A 101 0.78 2.69 5.42
N HIS A 102 1.32 2.66 6.64
CA HIS A 102 1.06 3.71 7.61
C HIS A 102 1.33 5.07 6.96
N PRO A 103 0.39 6.04 7.02
CA PRO A 103 0.57 7.35 6.41
C PRO A 103 1.85 8.04 6.89
N CYS A 104 2.62 8.60 5.96
CA CYS A 104 3.74 9.46 6.33
C CYS A 104 3.24 10.77 6.96
N ILE A 105 4.14 11.55 7.56
CA ILE A 105 3.75 12.79 8.28
C ILE A 105 2.96 13.80 7.44
N MET A 106 3.25 13.89 6.14
CA MET A 106 2.48 14.75 5.22
C MET A 106 1.04 14.26 5.08
N CYS A 107 0.86 12.96 4.83
CA CYS A 107 -0.46 12.36 4.68
C CYS A 107 -1.24 12.42 6.01
N ALA A 108 -0.59 12.13 7.13
CA ALA A 108 -1.20 12.24 8.46
C ALA A 108 -1.68 13.67 8.75
N ALA A 109 -0.87 14.68 8.43
CA ALA A 109 -1.25 16.08 8.59
C ALA A 109 -2.44 16.48 7.70
N ALA A 110 -2.49 16.00 6.45
CA ALA A 110 -3.61 16.25 5.54
C ALA A 110 -4.90 15.60 6.05
N LEU A 111 -4.83 14.34 6.50
CA LEU A 111 -5.98 13.62 7.07
C LEU A 111 -6.53 14.36 8.30
N ARG A 112 -5.64 14.82 9.17
CA ARG A 112 -5.99 15.65 10.33
C ARG A 112 -6.64 16.97 9.94
N PHE A 113 -6.07 17.66 8.95
CA PHE A 113 -6.60 18.95 8.49
C PHE A 113 -8.00 18.82 7.89
N ILE A 114 -8.25 17.73 7.14
CA ILE A 114 -9.56 17.43 6.55
C ILE A 114 -10.56 16.90 7.59
N GLY A 115 -10.09 16.30 8.68
CA GLY A 115 -10.95 15.77 9.73
C GLY A 115 -11.47 14.36 9.45
N ILE A 116 -10.66 13.50 8.81
CA ILE A 116 -11.05 12.10 8.58
C ILE A 116 -11.35 11.39 9.91
N GLY A 117 -12.47 10.69 9.97
CA GLY A 117 -12.95 10.03 11.19
C GLY A 117 -12.05 8.90 11.70
N LYS A 118 -11.48 8.11 10.78
CA LYS A 118 -10.61 6.98 11.15
C LYS A 118 -9.61 6.61 10.06
N VAL A 119 -8.44 6.11 10.48
CA VAL A 119 -7.43 5.52 9.59
C VAL A 119 -7.19 4.07 9.98
N CYS A 120 -7.28 3.17 9.01
CA CYS A 120 -6.86 1.77 9.10
C CYS A 120 -5.67 1.54 8.16
N TYR A 121 -4.58 0.94 8.65
CA TYR A 121 -3.39 0.68 7.84
C TYR A 121 -2.94 -0.78 7.90
N ILE A 122 -2.42 -1.29 6.79
CA ILE A 122 -2.02 -2.71 6.69
C ILE A 122 -0.62 -2.96 7.27
N ALA A 123 0.36 -2.13 6.90
CA ALA A 123 1.74 -2.31 7.32
C ALA A 123 2.39 -0.99 7.72
N ASP A 124 3.41 -1.03 8.57
CA ASP A 124 4.26 0.15 8.81
C ASP A 124 5.02 0.53 7.54
N ASP A 125 5.27 1.82 7.33
CA ASP A 125 6.02 2.33 6.19
C ASP A 125 7.52 1.98 6.31
N PRO A 126 8.10 1.14 5.41
CA PRO A 126 9.52 0.79 5.43
C PRO A 126 10.46 1.98 5.18
N SER A 127 9.94 3.10 4.69
CA SER A 127 10.71 4.32 4.49
C SER A 127 10.72 5.25 5.72
N ASP A 128 9.80 5.04 6.66
CA ASP A 128 9.71 5.85 7.87
C ASP A 128 10.58 5.27 8.99
N VAL A 129 11.56 6.07 9.41
CA VAL A 129 12.49 5.80 10.51
C VAL A 129 12.28 6.77 11.68
N SER A 130 11.19 7.52 11.66
CA SER A 130 10.85 8.47 12.71
C SER A 130 10.60 7.75 14.04
N PRO A 131 10.95 8.36 15.18
CA PRO A 131 10.57 7.87 16.49
C PRO A 131 9.05 7.66 16.60
N LEU A 132 8.63 6.63 17.33
CA LEU A 132 7.20 6.35 17.55
C LEU A 132 6.46 7.55 18.16
N THR A 133 7.13 8.33 19.01
CA THR A 133 6.57 9.57 19.58
C THR A 133 6.17 10.59 18.51
N ASP A 134 6.99 10.71 17.46
CA ASP A 134 6.77 11.68 16.38
C ASP A 134 5.66 11.17 15.45
N ILE A 135 5.65 9.86 15.18
CA ILE A 135 4.57 9.19 14.45
C ILE A 135 3.24 9.42 15.17
N ILE A 136 3.16 9.15 16.47
CA ILE A 136 1.94 9.36 17.26
C ILE A 136 1.53 10.83 17.26
N ALA A 137 2.47 11.75 17.48
CA ALA A 137 2.19 13.18 17.49
C ALA A 137 1.62 13.68 16.15
N SER A 138 2.05 13.09 15.03
CA SER A 138 1.55 13.46 13.69
C SER A 138 0.07 13.11 13.45
N ARG A 139 -0.48 12.13 14.19
CA ARG A 139 -1.87 11.65 14.04
C ARG A 139 -2.89 12.66 14.56
N GLY A 140 -2.50 13.51 15.52
CA GLY A 140 -3.44 14.35 16.26
C GLY A 140 -4.48 13.50 16.99
N ASP A 141 -5.75 13.87 16.86
CA ASP A 141 -6.87 13.18 17.53
C ASP A 141 -7.51 12.09 16.66
N ILE A 142 -6.98 11.82 15.46
CA ILE A 142 -7.52 10.79 14.58
C ILE A 142 -7.16 9.39 15.12
N PRO A 143 -8.12 8.47 15.26
CA PRO A 143 -7.87 7.07 15.56
C PRO A 143 -7.13 6.36 14.42
N TYR A 144 -6.02 5.69 14.74
CA TYR A 144 -5.27 4.84 13.82
C TYR A 144 -5.35 3.38 14.29
N GLU A 145 -5.78 2.49 13.41
CA GLU A 145 -5.89 1.05 13.65
C GLU A 145 -4.99 0.27 12.69
N ALA A 146 -4.03 -0.49 13.21
CA ALA A 146 -3.27 -1.43 12.41
C ALA A 146 -4.13 -2.67 12.09
N SER A 147 -3.97 -3.25 10.91
CA SER A 147 -4.62 -4.52 10.56
C SER A 147 -4.15 -5.68 11.44
N GLY A 148 -2.91 -5.65 11.93
CA GLY A 148 -2.32 -6.70 12.78
C GLY A 148 -2.08 -8.06 12.10
N ASP A 149 -2.42 -8.21 10.81
CA ASP A 149 -2.27 -9.48 10.10
C ASP A 149 -0.87 -9.62 9.48
N ARG A 150 -0.11 -10.61 9.95
CA ARG A 150 1.27 -10.86 9.53
C ARG A 150 1.41 -11.18 8.04
N LEU A 151 0.45 -11.89 7.46
CA LEU A 151 0.44 -12.22 6.04
C LEU A 151 0.29 -10.93 5.23
N TRP A 152 -0.72 -10.13 5.52
CA TRP A 152 -1.00 -8.92 4.76
C TRP A 152 0.01 -7.80 5.01
N TRP A 153 0.58 -7.72 6.21
CA TRP A 153 1.75 -6.88 6.49
C TRP A 153 2.93 -7.25 5.58
N THR A 154 3.23 -8.55 5.47
CA THR A 154 4.34 -9.05 4.64
C THR A 154 4.10 -8.78 3.16
N VAL A 155 2.89 -9.08 2.67
CA VAL A 155 2.51 -8.81 1.27
C VAL A 155 2.64 -7.32 0.97
N SER A 156 2.10 -6.45 1.82
CA SER A 156 2.09 -5.02 1.55
C SER A 156 3.50 -4.43 1.48
N ASN A 157 4.38 -4.80 2.40
CA ASN A 157 5.76 -4.30 2.41
C ASN A 157 6.64 -4.95 1.34
N LEU A 158 6.35 -6.19 0.94
CA LEU A 158 6.98 -6.80 -0.23
C LEU A 158 6.66 -5.99 -1.49
N LEU A 159 5.39 -5.70 -1.73
CA LEU A 159 4.97 -4.92 -2.90
C LEU A 159 5.58 -3.52 -2.89
N PHE A 160 5.63 -2.85 -1.74
CA PHE A 160 6.26 -1.54 -1.58
C PHE A 160 7.72 -1.52 -2.06
N LEU A 161 8.49 -2.57 -1.74
CA LEU A 161 9.91 -2.67 -2.09
C LEU A 161 10.16 -3.24 -3.49
N TYR A 162 9.16 -3.90 -4.08
CA TYR A 162 9.29 -4.75 -5.26
C TYR A 162 9.84 -4.04 -6.50
N ASN A 163 9.29 -2.90 -6.91
CA ASN A 163 9.72 -2.20 -8.13
C ASN A 163 11.16 -1.68 -8.04
N SER A 164 11.61 -1.32 -6.83
CA SER A 164 13.01 -0.98 -6.59
C SER A 164 13.92 -2.21 -6.73
N ALA A 165 13.49 -3.36 -6.20
CA ALA A 165 14.21 -4.63 -6.35
C ALA A 165 14.35 -5.05 -7.82
N VAL A 166 13.28 -4.93 -8.61
CA VAL A 166 13.33 -5.22 -10.06
C VAL A 166 14.34 -4.32 -10.79
N LYS A 167 14.35 -3.02 -10.49
CA LYS A 167 15.15 -2.03 -11.24
C LYS A 167 16.62 -2.00 -10.84
N GLN A 168 16.90 -2.19 -9.56
CA GLN A 168 18.21 -1.90 -8.96
C GLN A 168 18.77 -3.09 -8.18
N GLY A 169 18.01 -4.17 -8.00
CA GLY A 169 18.44 -5.32 -7.22
C GLY A 169 18.86 -4.90 -5.81
N GLU A 170 19.99 -5.40 -5.35
CA GLU A 170 20.55 -5.08 -4.03
C GLU A 170 21.01 -3.63 -3.85
N ASP A 171 21.23 -2.91 -4.95
CA ASP A 171 21.73 -1.52 -4.92
C ASP A 171 20.61 -0.52 -4.61
N ALA A 172 19.35 -0.96 -4.54
CA ALA A 172 18.24 -0.06 -4.25
C ALA A 172 18.32 0.50 -2.82
N SER A 173 18.36 1.82 -2.71
CA SER A 173 18.55 2.50 -1.42
C SER A 173 17.49 2.16 -0.36
N ASN A 174 16.23 1.95 -0.76
CA ASN A 174 15.16 1.54 0.17
C ASN A 174 15.33 0.10 0.66
N LEU A 175 15.90 -0.81 -0.15
CA LEU A 175 16.23 -2.17 0.29
C LEU A 175 17.43 -2.18 1.24
N GLN A 176 18.47 -1.40 0.94
CA GLN A 176 19.65 -1.27 1.81
C GLN A 176 19.25 -0.79 3.21
N LYS A 177 18.42 0.25 3.30
CA LYS A 177 17.91 0.77 4.59
C LYS A 177 17.10 -0.26 5.38
N ASN A 178 16.36 -1.12 4.68
CA ASN A 178 15.49 -2.12 5.32
C ASN A 178 16.20 -3.46 5.57
N ARG A 179 17.43 -3.64 5.10
CA ARG A 179 18.18 -4.90 5.25
C ARG A 179 18.45 -5.23 6.71
N ASP A 180 18.71 -4.23 7.54
CA ASP A 180 18.97 -4.42 8.97
C ASP A 180 17.67 -4.55 9.76
N ARG A 181 16.62 -3.81 9.37
CA ARG A 181 15.33 -3.79 10.08
C ARG A 181 14.47 -5.02 9.76
N TYR A 182 14.47 -5.47 8.50
CA TYR A 182 13.62 -6.54 7.99
C TYR A 182 14.38 -7.45 7.00
N PRO A 183 15.45 -8.15 7.44
CA PRO A 183 16.33 -8.91 6.55
C PRO A 183 15.57 -9.96 5.73
N GLU A 184 14.61 -10.66 6.33
CA GLU A 184 13.86 -11.72 5.66
C GLU A 184 12.84 -11.21 4.65
N LEU A 185 12.26 -10.02 4.90
CA LEU A 185 11.40 -9.35 3.94
C LEU A 185 12.21 -8.91 2.71
N VAL A 186 13.39 -8.32 2.92
CA VAL A 186 14.28 -7.88 1.84
C VAL A 186 14.75 -9.07 1.01
N GLN A 187 15.15 -10.16 1.66
CA GLN A 187 15.55 -11.39 0.98
C GLN A 187 14.41 -11.97 0.13
N LEU A 188 13.20 -12.08 0.70
CA LEU A 188 12.02 -12.56 -0.03
C LEU A 188 11.70 -11.66 -1.23
N THR A 189 11.75 -10.33 -1.03
CA THR A 189 11.47 -9.36 -2.10
C THR A 189 12.45 -9.50 -3.26
N LEU A 190 13.76 -9.57 -2.97
CA LEU A 190 14.80 -9.76 -3.99
C LEU A 190 14.62 -11.09 -4.74
N GLN A 191 14.26 -12.16 -4.03
CA GLN A 191 14.03 -13.47 -4.63
C GLN A 191 12.85 -13.46 -5.60
N ILE A 192 11.72 -12.86 -5.21
CA ILE A 192 10.51 -12.83 -6.04
C ILE A 192 10.64 -11.80 -7.18
N ALA A 193 11.33 -10.69 -6.96
CA ALA A 193 11.52 -9.64 -7.98
C ALA A 193 12.39 -10.09 -9.16
N LYS A 194 13.11 -11.20 -9.03
CA LYS A 194 13.91 -11.76 -10.13
C LYS A 194 13.00 -12.06 -11.32
N ASP A 195 13.36 -11.48 -12.48
CA ASP A 195 12.62 -11.60 -13.75
C ASP A 195 11.22 -10.94 -13.76
N ASP A 196 10.90 -10.10 -12.76
CA ASP A 196 9.65 -9.33 -12.65
C ASP A 196 8.32 -10.12 -12.82
N PRO A 197 8.11 -11.28 -12.17
CA PRO A 197 6.90 -12.08 -12.36
C PRO A 197 5.62 -11.40 -11.86
N LEU A 198 5.67 -10.68 -10.73
CA LEU A 198 4.50 -9.98 -10.20
C LEU A 198 4.14 -8.77 -11.07
N GLY A 199 5.12 -8.01 -11.56
CA GLY A 199 4.86 -6.90 -12.47
C GLY A 199 4.32 -7.36 -13.82
N GLN A 200 4.82 -8.49 -14.35
CA GLN A 200 4.24 -9.10 -15.56
C GLN A 200 2.79 -9.52 -15.32
N SER A 201 2.49 -10.17 -14.20
CA SER A 201 1.13 -10.59 -13.83
C SER A 201 0.20 -9.38 -13.69
N ALA A 202 0.64 -8.33 -13.01
CA ALA A 202 -0.14 -7.10 -12.81
C ALA A 202 -0.46 -6.42 -14.14
N ARG A 203 0.51 -6.31 -15.05
CA ARG A 203 0.32 -5.73 -16.39
C ARG A 203 -0.53 -6.61 -17.30
N ALA A 204 -0.57 -7.92 -17.05
CA ALA A 204 -1.47 -8.86 -17.75
C ALA A 204 -2.90 -8.87 -17.19
N GLY A 205 -3.21 -8.06 -16.17
CA GLY A 205 -4.53 -8.00 -15.55
C GLY A 205 -4.85 -9.19 -14.64
N ILE A 206 -3.83 -9.93 -14.19
CA ILE A 206 -3.99 -10.97 -13.18
C ILE A 206 -4.20 -10.29 -11.83
N GLU A 207 -5.27 -10.67 -11.14
CA GLU A 207 -5.60 -10.19 -9.80
C GLU A 207 -4.53 -10.58 -8.76
N LEU A 208 -4.31 -9.71 -7.77
CA LEU A 208 -3.25 -9.87 -6.78
C LEU A 208 -3.23 -11.24 -6.10
N PRO A 209 -4.33 -11.76 -5.52
CA PRO A 209 -4.26 -13.02 -4.79
C PRO A 209 -3.92 -14.20 -5.72
N GLN A 210 -4.33 -14.19 -6.98
CA GLN A 210 -3.93 -15.19 -7.98
C GLN A 210 -2.45 -15.09 -8.32
N ALA A 211 -1.91 -13.87 -8.49
CA ALA A 211 -0.50 -13.65 -8.76
C ALA A 211 0.42 -14.09 -7.61
N LEU A 212 -0.09 -14.08 -6.37
CA LEU A 212 0.65 -14.49 -5.17
C LEU A 212 0.68 -16.01 -4.94
N LEU A 213 -0.22 -16.79 -5.56
CA LEU A 213 -0.33 -18.25 -5.32
C LEU A 213 1.01 -19.01 -5.44
N PRO A 214 1.86 -18.76 -6.46
CA PRO A 214 3.14 -19.47 -6.59
C PRO A 214 4.13 -19.17 -5.45
N TYR A 215 3.95 -18.03 -4.78
CA TYR A 215 4.86 -17.51 -3.76
C TYR A 215 4.32 -17.65 -2.34
N TYR A 216 3.05 -18.04 -2.20
CA TYR A 216 2.33 -18.06 -0.92
C TYR A 216 3.05 -18.84 0.19
N PRO A 217 3.65 -20.03 -0.05
CA PRO A 217 4.40 -20.73 0.99
C PRO A 217 5.61 -19.93 1.52
N ALA A 218 6.35 -19.27 0.64
CA ALA A 218 7.50 -18.45 1.02
C ALA A 218 7.06 -17.18 1.77
N ILE A 219 5.95 -16.57 1.34
CA ILE A 219 5.34 -15.42 2.03
C ILE A 219 4.92 -15.81 3.44
N LEU A 220 4.22 -16.94 3.63
CA LEU A 220 3.81 -17.42 4.95
C LEU A 220 5.00 -17.71 5.86
N GLN A 221 6.04 -18.35 5.31
CA GLN A 221 7.27 -18.63 6.06
C GLN A 221 7.92 -17.34 6.56
N THR A 222 8.01 -16.32 5.71
CA THR A 222 8.55 -15.00 6.09
C THR A 222 7.63 -14.28 7.08
N ALA A 223 6.31 -14.30 6.87
CA ALA A 223 5.33 -13.69 7.76
C ALA A 223 5.40 -14.24 9.19
N SER A 224 5.73 -15.53 9.36
CA SER A 224 5.87 -16.16 10.68
C SER A 224 7.01 -15.59 11.54
N LYS A 225 7.94 -14.82 10.93
CA LYS A 225 9.12 -14.27 11.60
C LYS A 225 8.89 -12.90 12.23
N PHE A 226 7.78 -12.23 11.91
CA PHE A 226 7.47 -10.91 12.44
C PHE A 226 6.54 -11.00 13.66
N ASP A 227 6.80 -10.15 14.65
CA ASP A 227 5.89 -9.88 15.76
C ASP A 227 5.30 -8.47 15.54
N LEU A 228 3.98 -8.38 15.43
CA LEU A 228 3.23 -7.16 15.09
C LEU A 228 2.43 -6.68 16.30
#